data_AF-A0A922IS70-F1
#
_entry.id   AF-A0A922IS70-F1
#
_cell.length_a   1.000
_cell.length_b   1.000
_cell.length_c   1.000
_cell.angle_alpha   90.00
_cell.angle_beta   90.00
_cell.angle_gamma   90.00
#
_symmetry.space_group_name_H-M   'P 1'
#
loop_
_entity.id
_entity.type
_entity.pdbx_description
1 polymer ?
#
loop_
_entity_poly.entity_id
_entity_poly.type
_entity_poly.pdbx_seq_one_letter_code
_entity_poly.pdbx_strand_id
1 'polypeptide(L)'
;MCETIHGSYEMIVRTKDPKSFNGKLCGVCLKFYNSAMSLFLDHTKLEHLQEKLINICEFIGPFRDQCVALVTFTMFKAINKSIAQIDPSVSCEGWYLCYRK
;
A
#
# COMPACT_ATOMS: atom_id res chain seq x y z
N MET A 1 7.53 10.53 -34.20
CA MET A 1 7.03 11.68 -33.41
C MET A 1 6.16 11.12 -32.30
N CYS A 2 6.73 10.91 -31.11
CA CYS A 2 5.96 10.66 -29.88
C CYS A 2 6.66 11.45 -28.77
N GLU A 3 5.97 12.45 -28.25
CA GLU A 3 6.38 13.26 -27.10
C GLU A 3 6.17 12.43 -25.81
N THR A 4 7.04 12.56 -24.81
CA THR A 4 6.84 11.90 -23.52
C THR A 4 7.30 12.79 -22.36
N ILE A 5 6.32 13.51 -21.81
CA ILE A 5 6.06 13.76 -20.38
C ILE A 5 7.32 13.86 -19.48
N HIS A 6 7.86 15.07 -19.36
CA HIS A 6 8.68 15.54 -18.24
C HIS A 6 7.80 15.68 -16.99
N GLY A 7 8.20 15.11 -15.84
CA GLY A 7 7.57 15.51 -14.57
C GLY A 7 7.94 14.73 -13.31
N SER A 8 8.34 13.45 -13.39
CA SER A 8 8.56 12.64 -12.17
C SER A 8 9.92 11.91 -12.10
N TYR A 9 10.75 12.01 -13.14
CA TYR A 9 11.97 11.19 -13.27
C TYR A 9 13.22 11.79 -12.57
N GLU A 10 13.18 13.03 -12.09
CA GLU A 10 14.41 13.69 -11.61
C GLU A 10 14.95 13.22 -10.25
N MET A 11 14.33 12.23 -9.58
CA MET A 11 14.89 11.65 -8.34
C MET A 11 15.71 10.37 -8.51
N ILE A 12 15.84 9.81 -9.73
CA ILE A 12 16.57 8.53 -9.92
C ILE A 12 18.06 8.74 -10.22
N VAL A 13 18.52 9.97 -10.42
CA VAL A 13 19.89 10.27 -10.84
C VAL A 13 20.82 10.43 -9.64
N ARG A 14 21.04 9.37 -8.84
CA ARG A 14 22.24 9.26 -7.97
C ARG A 14 22.51 7.92 -7.29
N THR A 15 22.07 6.78 -7.81
CA THR A 15 22.51 5.48 -7.27
C THR A 15 23.37 4.71 -8.26
N LYS A 16 24.58 4.35 -7.80
CA LYS A 16 25.47 3.38 -8.45
C LYS A 16 24.66 2.10 -8.70
N ASP A 17 24.62 1.66 -9.96
CA ASP A 17 24.02 0.43 -10.47
C ASP A 17 22.47 0.32 -10.43
N PRO A 18 21.76 0.54 -11.56
CA PRO A 18 20.29 0.42 -11.63
C PRO A 18 19.76 -0.97 -11.28
N LYS A 19 20.56 -2.03 -11.45
CA LYS A 19 20.21 -3.40 -11.01
C LYS A 19 20.20 -3.53 -9.49
N SER A 20 21.07 -2.82 -8.79
CA SER A 20 21.16 -2.82 -7.31
C SER A 20 20.03 -2.01 -6.69
N PHE A 21 19.67 -0.88 -7.31
CA PHE A 21 18.56 -0.04 -6.88
C PHE A 21 17.21 -0.75 -7.03
N ASN A 22 16.96 -1.39 -8.18
CA ASN A 22 15.75 -2.19 -8.40
C ASN A 22 15.66 -3.39 -7.45
N GLY A 23 16.78 -4.06 -7.16
CA GLY A 23 16.80 -5.14 -6.17
C GLY A 23 16.46 -4.67 -4.75
N LYS A 24 16.93 -3.48 -4.35
CA LYS A 24 16.60 -2.89 -3.05
C LYS A 24 15.14 -2.42 -2.96
N LEU A 25 14.63 -1.74 -3.98
CA LEU A 25 13.23 -1.34 -4.06
C LEU A 25 12.28 -2.55 -4.06
N CYS A 26 12.64 -3.61 -4.78
CA CYS A 26 11.91 -4.86 -4.75
C CYS A 26 11.87 -5.45 -3.33
N GLY A 27 13.02 -5.51 -2.66
CA GLY A 27 13.10 -5.96 -1.27
C GLY A 27 12.27 -5.11 -0.29
N VAL A 28 12.22 -3.79 -0.49
CA VAL A 28 11.37 -2.89 0.31
C VAL A 28 9.89 -3.15 0.04
N CYS A 29 9.51 -3.32 -1.22
CA CYS A 29 8.12 -3.60 -1.60
C CYS A 29 7.62 -4.93 -1.01
N LEU A 30 8.40 -6.01 -1.15
CA LEU A 30 8.06 -7.30 -0.58
C LEU A 30 7.96 -7.24 0.96
N LYS A 31 8.89 -6.53 1.61
CA LYS A 31 8.83 -6.29 3.06
C LYS A 31 7.60 -5.49 3.48
N PHE A 32 7.17 -4.51 2.68
CA PHE A 32 5.95 -3.76 2.94
C PHE A 32 4.74 -4.69 2.96
N TYR A 33 4.56 -5.55 1.95
CA TYR A 33 3.43 -6.48 1.91
C TYR A 33 3.47 -7.49 3.06
N ASN A 34 4.64 -8.03 3.40
CA ASN A 34 4.79 -8.91 4.57
C ASN A 34 4.46 -8.19 5.89
N SER A 35 4.88 -6.94 6.02
CA SER A 35 4.59 -6.13 7.21
C SER A 35 3.11 -5.77 7.28
N ALA A 36 2.50 -5.41 6.15
CA ALA A 36 1.07 -5.19 6.03
C ALA A 36 0.30 -6.45 6.43
N MET A 37 0.64 -7.61 5.86
CA MET A 37 0.04 -8.90 6.24
C MET A 37 0.14 -9.13 7.76
N SER A 38 1.29 -8.84 8.38
CA SER A 38 1.45 -8.96 9.84
C SER A 38 0.62 -7.97 10.65
N LEU A 39 0.41 -6.74 10.14
CA LEU A 39 -0.46 -5.73 10.75
C LEU A 39 -1.92 -6.17 10.71
N PHE A 40 -2.31 -6.90 9.66
CA PHE A 40 -3.69 -7.36 9.47
C PHE A 40 -3.99 -8.71 10.12
N LEU A 41 -2.97 -9.49 10.48
CA LEU A 41 -3.12 -10.68 11.32
C LEU A 41 -3.10 -10.36 12.83
N ASP A 42 -2.66 -9.15 13.20
CA ASP A 42 -2.61 -8.66 14.57
C ASP A 42 -3.86 -7.84 14.90
N HIS A 43 -4.81 -8.46 15.61
CA HIS A 43 -6.10 -7.86 15.96
C HIS A 43 -5.95 -6.51 16.68
N THR A 44 -4.99 -6.38 17.59
CA THR A 44 -4.75 -5.16 18.36
C THR A 44 -4.30 -4.01 17.46
N LYS A 45 -3.45 -4.29 16.46
CA LYS A 45 -3.01 -3.26 15.50
C LYS A 45 -4.12 -2.84 14.55
N LEU A 46 -5.02 -3.77 14.22
CA LEU A 46 -6.20 -3.51 13.39
C LEU A 46 -7.23 -2.62 14.10
N GLU A 47 -7.46 -2.83 15.40
CA GLU A 47 -8.32 -1.97 16.23
C GLU A 47 -7.77 -0.53 16.27
N HIS A 48 -6.48 -0.36 16.53
CA HIS A 48 -5.86 0.96 16.50
C HIS A 48 -5.91 1.64 15.11
N LEU A 49 -5.83 0.86 14.04
CA LEU A 49 -6.00 1.38 12.68
C LEU A 49 -7.45 1.81 12.43
N GLN A 50 -8.42 1.04 12.91
CA GLN A 50 -9.85 1.37 12.83
C GLN A 50 -10.14 2.68 13.57
N GLU A 51 -9.64 2.85 14.79
CA GLU A 51 -9.81 4.08 15.57
C GLU A 51 -9.28 5.30 14.82
N LYS A 52 -8.08 5.20 14.22
CA LYS A 52 -7.51 6.28 13.41
C LYS A 52 -8.38 6.63 12.20
N LEU A 53 -8.96 5.63 11.54
CA LEU A 53 -9.84 5.85 10.38
C LEU A 53 -11.20 6.42 10.78
N ILE A 54 -11.73 6.04 11.95
CA ILE A 54 -12.91 6.66 12.56
C ILE A 54 -12.63 8.14 12.87
N ASN A 55 -11.46 8.47 13.39
CA ASN A 55 -11.07 9.86 13.64
C ASN A 55 -11.01 10.68 12.33
N ILE A 56 -10.61 10.06 11.22
CA ILE A 56 -10.64 10.71 9.90
C ILE A 56 -12.08 11.00 9.45
N CYS A 57 -13.05 10.17 9.84
CA CYS A 57 -14.46 10.39 9.50
C CYS A 57 -15.03 11.70 10.05
N GLU A 58 -14.42 12.29 11.09
CA GLU A 58 -14.84 13.58 11.64
C GLU A 58 -14.65 14.73 10.64
N PHE A 59 -13.70 14.60 9.71
CA PHE A 59 -13.40 15.64 8.71
C PHE A 59 -14.29 15.57 7.46
N ILE A 60 -15.13 14.54 7.33
CA ILE A 60 -15.99 14.33 6.14
C ILE A 60 -17.34 15.06 6.29
N GLY A 61 -17.56 15.76 7.42
CA GLY A 61 -18.73 16.59 7.66
C GLY A 61 -20.02 15.77 7.69
N PRO A 62 -21.02 16.06 6.84
CA PRO A 62 -22.34 15.43 6.91
C PRO A 62 -22.33 13.91 6.63
N PHE A 63 -21.26 13.40 6.03
CA PHE A 63 -21.13 11.96 5.72
C PHE A 63 -20.44 11.16 6.83
N ARG A 64 -20.19 11.76 8.00
CA ARG A 64 -19.49 11.12 9.13
C ARG A 64 -20.04 9.73 9.44
N ASP A 65 -21.35 9.60 9.63
CA ASP A 65 -21.95 8.33 10.05
C ASP A 65 -21.84 7.25 8.97
N GLN A 66 -21.90 7.64 7.69
CA GLN A 66 -21.67 6.73 6.56
C GLN A 66 -20.21 6.28 6.49
N CYS A 67 -19.27 7.19 6.79
CA CYS A 67 -17.85 6.86 6.91
C CYS A 67 -17.59 5.88 8.08
N VAL A 68 -18.15 6.15 9.26
CA VAL A 68 -17.99 5.29 10.44
C VAL A 68 -18.58 3.90 10.16
N ALA A 69 -19.75 3.83 9.52
CA ALA A 69 -20.34 2.57 9.11
C ALA A 69 -19.47 1.82 8.10
N LEU A 70 -18.91 2.52 7.10
CA LEU A 70 -18.00 1.92 6.12
C LEU A 70 -16.76 1.33 6.79
N VAL A 71 -16.11 2.09 7.66
CA VAL A 71 -14.91 1.67 8.40
C VAL A 71 -15.21 0.50 9.33
N THR A 72 -16.33 0.53 10.05
CA THR A 72 -16.65 -0.52 11.05
C THR A 72 -17.12 -1.82 10.41
N PHE A 73 -17.97 -1.76 9.37
CA PHE A 73 -18.58 -2.97 8.79
C PHE A 73 -17.79 -3.56 7.63
N THR A 74 -17.12 -2.72 6.83
CA THR A 74 -16.52 -3.15 5.58
C THR A 74 -15.04 -3.43 5.74
N MET A 75 -14.35 -2.66 6.59
CA MET A 75 -12.90 -2.66 6.62
C MET A 75 -12.30 -3.98 7.10
N PHE A 76 -12.75 -4.56 8.22
CA PHE A 76 -12.19 -5.83 8.70
C PHE A 76 -12.40 -7.00 7.73
N LYS A 77 -13.62 -7.09 7.17
CA LYS A 77 -13.97 -8.17 6.25
C LYS A 77 -13.30 -8.00 4.88
N ALA A 78 -13.23 -6.77 4.38
CA ALA A 78 -12.59 -6.46 3.10
C ALA A 78 -11.07 -6.58 3.19
N ILE A 79 -10.44 -6.09 4.25
CA ILE A 79 -8.99 -6.18 4.44
C ILE A 79 -8.55 -7.64 4.55
N ASN A 80 -9.16 -8.44 5.42
CA ASN A 80 -8.78 -9.85 5.57
C ASN A 80 -8.95 -10.63 4.26
N LYS A 81 -10.01 -10.36 3.51
CA LYS A 81 -10.25 -11.01 2.22
C LYS A 81 -9.32 -10.49 1.12
N SER A 82 -9.01 -9.20 1.10
CA SER A 82 -8.20 -8.60 0.03
C SER A 82 -6.75 -8.99 0.19
N ILE A 83 -6.23 -8.96 1.42
CA ILE A 83 -4.80 -9.13 1.68
C ILE A 83 -4.37 -10.59 1.62
N ALA A 84 -5.26 -11.52 2.01
CA ALA A 84 -5.04 -12.95 1.81
C ALA A 84 -4.95 -13.35 0.32
N GLN A 85 -5.45 -12.52 -0.59
CA GLN A 85 -5.44 -12.79 -2.04
C GLN A 85 -4.33 -12.02 -2.79
N ILE A 86 -3.60 -11.14 -2.11
CA ILE A 86 -2.52 -10.38 -2.74
C ILE A 86 -1.26 -11.23 -2.75
N ASP A 87 -0.77 -11.56 -3.95
CA ASP A 87 0.59 -12.04 -4.15
C ASP A 87 1.54 -10.80 -4.13
N PRO A 88 2.45 -10.71 -3.15
CA PRO A 88 3.40 -9.58 -3.06
C PRO A 88 4.29 -9.45 -4.29
N SER A 89 4.69 -10.56 -4.90
CA SER A 89 5.59 -10.58 -6.05
C SER A 89 4.90 -10.01 -7.27
N VAL A 90 3.67 -10.47 -7.54
CA VAL A 90 2.86 -9.97 -8.67
C VAL A 90 2.54 -8.48 -8.50
N SER A 91 2.22 -8.05 -7.28
CA SER A 91 1.92 -6.65 -7.01
C SER A 91 3.15 -5.75 -7.17
N CYS A 92 4.29 -6.14 -6.58
CA CYS A 92 5.53 -5.39 -6.72
C CYS A 92 6.06 -5.35 -8.16
N GLU A 93 5.79 -6.38 -8.96
CA GLU A 93 6.02 -6.38 -10.41
C GLU A 93 5.12 -5.35 -11.12
N GLY A 94 3.82 -5.34 -10.80
CA GLY A 94 2.87 -4.37 -11.38
C GLY A 94 3.22 -2.91 -11.10
N TRP A 95 3.86 -2.62 -9.97
CA TRP A 95 4.37 -1.30 -9.63
C TRP A 95 5.78 -1.01 -10.18
N TYR A 96 6.35 -1.91 -10.99
CA TYR A 96 7.71 -1.83 -11.53
C TYR A 96 8.81 -1.75 -10.45
N LEU A 97 8.50 -2.20 -9.23
CA LEU A 97 9.43 -2.22 -8.09
C LEU A 97 10.23 -3.52 -8.06
N CYS A 98 9.68 -4.60 -8.61
CA CYS A 98 10.36 -5.86 -8.88
C CYS A 98 10.38 -6.15 -10.38
N TYR A 99 11.48 -6.73 -10.85
CA TYR A 99 11.55 -7.33 -12.18
C TYR A 99 11.88 -8.81 -11.99
N ARG A 100 10.99 -9.70 -12.45
CA ARG A 100 11.39 -11.09 -12.62
C ARG A 100 12.35 -11.19 -13.80
N LYS A 101 13.44 -11.92 -13.60
CA LYS A 101 14.29 -12.38 -14.71
C LYS A 101 13.54 -13.39 -15.56
#